data_AF-A0A562NQL2-F1
#
_entry.id   AF-A0A562NQL2-F1
#
_cell.length_a   1.000
_cell.length_b   1.000
_cell.length_c   1.000
_cell.angle_alpha   90.00
_cell.angle_beta   90.00
_cell.angle_gamma   90.00
#
_symmetry.space_group_name_H-M   'P 1'
#
loop_
_entity.id
_entity.type
_entity.pdbx_description
1 polymer ?
#
loop_
_entity_poly.entity_id
_entity_poly.type
_entity_poly.pdbx_seq_one_letter_code
_entity_poly.pdbx_strand_id
1 'polypeptide(L)'
;MLRLMVLLLALTLPLAAGAQTHRVAVMPIKFLDTSHEPEDQRAQHEARLSLMHSVLKDEVAVGEVVEIQPQEVSAACPDETPECLLKLAAAQGSDHAIFVSVLKTSTLIMQIYVQVMDVRESRLVLRRDLSFRGDNDESWRRAARFLADVLTTSLAPQPE
;
A
#
# COMPACT_ATOMS: atom_id res chain seq x y z
N MET A 1 26.16 37.62 57.01
CA MET A 1 26.05 36.22 56.53
C MET A 1 24.97 36.17 55.46
N LEU A 2 25.36 36.25 54.18
CA LEU A 2 24.43 36.38 53.04
C LEU A 2 24.19 34.98 52.44
N ARG A 3 22.98 34.45 52.62
CA ARG A 3 22.55 33.14 52.09
C ARG A 3 22.39 33.25 50.57
N LEU A 4 23.28 32.59 49.82
CA LEU A 4 23.16 32.45 48.37
C LEU A 4 22.12 31.35 48.08
N MET A 5 20.93 31.76 47.66
CA MET A 5 19.86 30.86 47.24
C MET A 5 20.10 30.49 45.78
N VAL A 6 20.66 29.30 45.53
CA VAL A 6 20.87 28.76 44.19
C VAL A 6 19.53 28.24 43.66
N LEU A 7 18.96 28.98 42.70
CA LEU A 7 17.76 28.59 41.96
C LEU A 7 18.16 27.55 40.90
N LEU A 8 17.90 26.26 41.15
CA LEU A 8 18.03 25.22 40.13
C LEU A 8 16.89 25.39 39.10
N LEU A 9 17.22 25.94 37.95
CA LEU A 9 16.35 25.98 36.78
C LEU A 9 16.37 24.58 36.14
N ALA A 10 15.35 23.77 36.43
CA ALA A 10 15.16 22.47 35.80
C ALA A 10 14.82 22.68 34.31
N LEU A 11 15.80 22.47 33.42
CA LEU A 11 15.57 22.37 31.98
C LEU A 11 14.73 21.11 31.71
N THR A 12 13.43 21.29 31.53
CA THR A 12 12.57 20.27 30.93
C THR A 12 12.88 20.21 29.43
N LEU A 13 13.77 19.32 29.00
CA LEU A 13 13.88 19.01 27.58
C LEU A 13 12.56 18.37 27.13
N PRO A 14 11.90 18.89 26.09
CA PRO A 14 10.77 18.18 25.51
C PRO A 14 11.33 16.90 24.88
N LEU A 15 10.91 15.74 25.39
CA LEU A 15 11.01 14.50 24.62
C LEU A 15 10.16 14.75 23.37
N ALA A 16 10.81 14.97 22.23
CA ALA A 16 10.15 14.82 20.95
C ALA A 16 9.73 13.35 20.87
N ALA A 17 8.45 13.09 21.18
CA ALA A 17 7.83 11.84 20.81
C ALA A 17 7.98 11.74 19.29
N GLY A 18 8.89 10.89 18.83
CA GLY A 18 9.06 10.65 17.40
C GLY A 18 7.70 10.23 16.86
N ALA A 19 7.10 11.06 16.00
CA ALA A 19 5.92 10.67 15.26
C ALA A 19 6.31 9.38 14.52
N GLN A 20 5.75 8.24 14.92
CA GLN A 20 5.94 7.02 14.17
C GLN A 20 5.35 7.30 12.78
N THR A 21 6.21 7.25 11.76
CA THR A 21 5.77 7.43 10.39
C THR A 21 4.78 6.31 10.11
N HIS A 22 3.54 6.67 9.79
CA HIS A 22 2.53 5.70 9.38
C HIS A 22 3.10 4.90 8.19
N ARG A 23 3.08 3.57 8.27
CA ARG A 23 3.62 2.71 7.22
C ARG A 23 2.52 1.89 6.59
N VAL A 24 2.52 1.83 5.27
CA VAL A 24 1.52 1.10 4.50
C VAL A 24 2.23 0.11 3.57
N ALA A 25 2.02 -1.18 3.80
CA ALA A 25 2.52 -2.23 2.94
C ALA A 25 1.64 -2.35 1.70
N VAL A 26 2.24 -2.40 0.51
CA VAL A 26 1.56 -2.80 -0.73
C VAL A 26 2.06 -4.19 -1.11
N MET A 27 1.15 -5.15 -1.08
CA MET A 27 1.44 -6.54 -1.47
C MET A 27 1.69 -6.64 -2.99
N PRO A 28 2.34 -7.71 -3.48
CA PRO A 28 2.43 -7.97 -4.91
C PRO A 28 1.06 -7.89 -5.57
N ILE A 29 0.93 -7.02 -6.58
CA ILE A 29 -0.31 -6.88 -7.33
C ILE A 29 -0.57 -8.17 -8.09
N LYS A 30 -1.71 -8.80 -7.81
CA LYS A 30 -2.12 -10.03 -8.51
C LYS A 30 -2.73 -9.69 -9.85
N PHE A 31 -2.52 -10.54 -10.84
CA PHE A 31 -3.03 -10.36 -12.19
C PHE A 31 -3.68 -11.64 -12.67
N LEU A 32 -4.86 -11.52 -13.29
CA LEU A 32 -5.56 -12.61 -13.93
C LEU A 32 -6.04 -12.15 -15.30
N ASP A 33 -5.63 -12.85 -16.35
CA ASP A 33 -6.14 -12.62 -17.70
C ASP A 33 -7.12 -13.73 -18.09
N THR A 34 -8.38 -13.36 -18.31
CA THR A 34 -9.45 -14.24 -18.83
C THR A 34 -9.93 -13.82 -20.21
N SER A 35 -9.19 -12.95 -20.91
CA SER A 35 -9.56 -12.44 -22.24
C SER A 35 -9.46 -13.47 -23.36
N HIS A 36 -8.64 -14.51 -23.18
CA HIS A 36 -8.33 -15.52 -24.20
C HIS A 36 -7.78 -14.91 -25.51
N GLU A 37 -7.12 -13.75 -25.41
CA GLU A 37 -6.46 -13.15 -26.57
C GLU A 37 -5.27 -14.00 -27.02
N PRO A 38 -5.03 -14.12 -28.33
CA PRO A 38 -4.02 -15.04 -28.87
C PRO A 38 -2.58 -14.54 -28.73
N GLU A 39 -2.38 -13.26 -28.44
CA GLU A 39 -1.05 -12.64 -28.31
C GLU A 39 -0.46 -12.88 -26.92
N ASP A 40 0.81 -13.27 -26.85
CA ASP A 40 1.53 -13.33 -25.56
C ASP A 40 1.91 -11.91 -25.11
N GLN A 41 1.17 -11.40 -24.14
CA GLN A 41 1.32 -10.07 -23.59
C GLN A 41 1.99 -10.06 -22.20
N ARG A 42 2.49 -11.19 -21.70
CA ARG A 42 2.98 -11.34 -20.32
C ARG A 42 4.00 -10.28 -19.92
N ALA A 43 5.01 -10.04 -20.76
CA ALA A 43 6.04 -9.03 -20.49
C ALA A 43 5.47 -7.60 -20.40
N GLN A 44 4.43 -7.30 -21.19
CA GLN A 44 3.77 -6.00 -21.17
C GLN A 44 2.96 -5.84 -19.87
N HIS A 45 2.26 -6.88 -19.44
CA HIS A 45 1.51 -6.88 -18.19
C HIS A 45 2.42 -6.82 -16.96
N GLU A 46 3.55 -7.54 -16.96
CA GLU A 46 4.57 -7.45 -15.90
C GLU A 46 5.09 -6.00 -15.76
N ALA A 47 5.41 -5.35 -16.88
CA ALA A 47 5.83 -3.95 -16.88
C ALA A 47 4.73 -3.01 -16.36
N ARG A 48 3.46 -3.25 -16.71
CA ARG A 48 2.33 -2.43 -16.27
C ARG A 48 1.98 -2.64 -14.79
N LEU A 49 2.16 -3.85 -14.26
CA LEU A 49 2.03 -4.13 -12.83
C LEU A 49 3.13 -3.42 -12.04
N SER A 50 4.38 -3.44 -12.53
CA SER A 50 5.49 -2.69 -11.93
C SER A 50 5.26 -1.17 -12.00
N LEU A 51 4.70 -0.66 -13.11
CA LEU A 51 4.27 0.73 -13.25
C LEU A 51 3.21 1.08 -12.20
N MET A 52 2.18 0.26 -12.04
CA MET A 52 1.12 0.49 -11.05
C MET A 52 1.69 0.53 -9.63
N HIS A 53 2.55 -0.43 -9.27
CA HIS A 53 3.25 -0.45 -7.99
C HIS A 53 4.06 0.82 -7.74
N SER A 54 4.85 1.24 -8.73
CA SER A 54 5.67 2.47 -8.63
C SER A 54 4.80 3.70 -8.41
N VAL A 55 3.68 3.83 -9.14
CA VAL A 55 2.74 4.94 -8.96
C VAL A 55 2.10 4.90 -7.56
N LEU A 56 1.70 3.74 -7.06
CA LEU A 56 1.14 3.63 -5.70
C LEU A 56 2.19 4.00 -4.64
N LYS A 57 3.43 3.57 -4.81
CA LYS A 57 4.54 3.91 -3.91
C LYS A 57 4.83 5.41 -3.89
N ASP A 58 4.81 6.06 -5.05
CA ASP A 58 5.18 7.47 -5.19
C ASP A 58 4.03 8.43 -4.86
N GLU A 59 2.78 8.04 -5.11
CA GLU A 59 1.63 8.95 -5.07
C GLU A 59 0.65 8.70 -3.90
N VAL A 60 0.73 7.58 -3.17
CA VAL A 60 -0.09 7.38 -1.95
C VAL A 60 0.49 8.22 -0.81
N ALA A 61 -0.26 9.25 -0.38
CA ALA A 61 0.23 10.28 0.54
C ALA A 61 -0.37 10.16 1.96
N VAL A 62 -0.30 8.96 2.57
CA VAL A 62 -0.76 8.73 3.96
C VAL A 62 0.37 8.31 4.91
N GLY A 63 1.57 8.13 4.40
CA GLY A 63 2.71 7.62 5.15
C GLY A 63 3.82 7.14 4.23
N GLU A 64 4.74 6.35 4.78
CA GLU A 64 5.73 5.65 3.98
C GLU A 64 5.10 4.38 3.38
N VAL A 65 5.12 4.30 2.04
CA VAL A 65 4.68 3.11 1.32
C VAL A 65 5.82 2.10 1.23
N VAL A 66 5.58 0.89 1.73
CA VAL A 66 6.51 -0.23 1.67
C VAL A 66 6.02 -1.20 0.61
N GLU A 67 6.79 -1.36 -0.47
CA GLU A 67 6.52 -2.40 -1.46
C GLU A 67 7.01 -3.75 -0.91
N ILE A 68 6.13 -4.75 -0.88
CA ILE A 68 6.50 -6.13 -0.57
C ILE A 68 6.65 -6.87 -1.90
N GLN A 69 7.83 -7.42 -2.14
CA GLN A 69 8.14 -8.09 -3.40
C GLN A 69 7.62 -9.54 -3.43
N PRO A 70 7.34 -10.09 -4.63
CA PRO A 70 6.90 -11.48 -4.77
C PRO A 70 7.83 -12.49 -4.08
N GLN A 71 9.15 -12.31 -4.16
CA GLN A 71 10.10 -13.22 -3.52
C GLN A 71 10.03 -13.21 -1.98
N GLU A 72 9.65 -12.08 -1.37
CA GLU A 72 9.47 -11.99 0.07
C GLU A 72 8.23 -12.77 0.50
N VAL A 73 7.15 -12.67 -0.28
CA VAL A 73 5.94 -13.47 -0.07
C VAL A 73 6.24 -14.95 -0.25
N SER A 74 6.90 -15.37 -1.34
CA SER A 74 7.20 -16.79 -1.57
C SER A 74 8.11 -17.39 -0.48
N ALA A 75 9.03 -16.60 0.09
CA ALA A 75 9.91 -17.06 1.16
C ALA A 75 9.22 -17.14 2.52
N ALA A 76 8.38 -16.17 2.86
CA ALA A 76 7.74 -16.08 4.19
C ALA A 76 6.37 -16.75 4.27
N CYS A 77 5.61 -16.76 3.16
CA CYS A 77 4.20 -17.12 3.07
C CYS A 77 3.87 -17.92 1.80
N PRO A 78 4.40 -19.14 1.62
CA PRO A 78 4.23 -19.93 0.39
C PRO A 78 2.77 -20.26 0.06
N ASP A 79 1.92 -20.42 1.08
CA ASP A 79 0.48 -20.69 0.90
C ASP A 79 -0.38 -19.41 0.85
N GLU A 80 0.25 -18.23 0.98
CA GLU A 80 -0.38 -16.91 0.91
C GLU A 80 -1.67 -16.76 1.75
N THR A 81 -1.72 -17.41 2.93
CA THR A 81 -2.88 -17.27 3.82
C THR A 81 -3.01 -15.81 4.30
N PRO A 82 -4.24 -15.28 4.50
CA PRO A 82 -4.42 -13.91 4.96
C PRO A 82 -3.65 -13.59 6.24
N GLU A 83 -3.65 -14.51 7.20
CA GLU A 83 -2.91 -14.35 8.46
C GLU A 83 -1.39 -14.24 8.23
N CYS A 84 -0.83 -15.05 7.32
CA CYS A 84 0.59 -14.98 7.01
C CYS A 84 0.96 -13.65 6.35
N LEU A 85 0.19 -13.23 5.35
CA LEU A 85 0.43 -11.97 4.63
C LEU A 85 0.34 -10.76 5.58
N LEU A 86 -0.61 -10.75 6.51
CA LEU A 86 -0.69 -9.69 7.53
C LEU A 86 0.51 -9.73 8.49
N LYS A 87 1.00 -10.91 8.89
CA LYS A 87 2.25 -11.03 9.68
C LYS A 87 3.47 -10.53 8.91
N LEU A 88 3.54 -10.78 7.60
CA LEU A 88 4.61 -10.25 6.75
C LEU A 88 4.55 -8.72 6.69
N ALA A 89 3.37 -8.12 6.52
CA ALA A 89 3.20 -6.67 6.60
C ALA A 89 3.59 -6.11 7.98
N ALA A 90 3.19 -6.80 9.07
CA ALA A 90 3.57 -6.42 10.43
C ALA A 90 5.09 -6.47 10.65
N ALA A 91 5.78 -7.46 10.08
CA ALA A 91 7.25 -7.56 10.14
C ALA A 91 7.94 -6.39 9.41
N GLN A 92 7.29 -5.80 8.41
CA GLN A 92 7.69 -4.55 7.77
C GLN A 92 7.25 -3.31 8.56
N GLY A 93 6.76 -3.45 9.79
CA GLY A 93 6.30 -2.34 10.62
C GLY A 93 5.14 -1.55 10.02
N SER A 94 4.33 -2.18 9.16
CA SER A 94 3.22 -1.52 8.50
C SER A 94 1.95 -1.58 9.35
N ASP A 95 1.24 -0.47 9.44
CA ASP A 95 -0.04 -0.33 10.12
C ASP A 95 -1.19 -0.85 9.24
N HIS A 96 -1.05 -0.66 7.93
CA HIS A 96 -1.99 -1.12 6.93
C HIS A 96 -1.32 -2.01 5.88
N ALA A 97 -2.08 -2.95 5.34
CA ALA A 97 -1.69 -3.76 4.19
C ALA A 97 -2.70 -3.62 3.06
N ILE A 98 -2.22 -3.24 1.88
CA ILE A 98 -3.00 -3.07 0.65
C ILE A 98 -2.82 -4.30 -0.22
N PHE A 99 -3.95 -4.89 -0.61
CA PHE A 99 -4.05 -6.00 -1.55
C PHE A 99 -4.74 -5.51 -2.81
N VAL A 100 -4.08 -5.66 -3.96
CA VAL A 100 -4.60 -5.25 -5.26
C VAL A 100 -4.60 -6.45 -6.20
N SER A 101 -5.73 -6.67 -6.87
CA SER A 101 -5.86 -7.66 -7.92
C SER A 101 -6.42 -7.00 -9.18
N VAL A 102 -5.79 -7.25 -10.32
CA VAL A 102 -6.24 -6.77 -11.62
C VAL A 102 -6.76 -7.95 -12.44
N LEU A 103 -7.99 -7.83 -12.95
CA LEU A 103 -8.62 -8.79 -13.85
C LEU A 103 -8.74 -8.18 -15.25
N LYS A 104 -8.12 -8.82 -16.24
CA LYS A 104 -8.29 -8.51 -17.67
C LYS A 104 -9.36 -9.42 -18.25
N THR A 105 -10.44 -8.82 -18.75
CA THR A 105 -11.49 -9.56 -19.46
C THR A 105 -11.40 -9.35 -20.98
N SER A 106 -10.76 -8.27 -21.42
CA SER A 106 -10.45 -7.95 -22.83
C SER A 106 -9.44 -6.81 -22.90
N THR A 107 -8.89 -6.54 -24.08
CA THR A 107 -8.07 -5.36 -24.40
C THR A 107 -8.76 -4.06 -23.98
N LEU A 108 -10.10 -4.02 -23.96
CA LEU A 108 -10.85 -2.82 -23.62
C LEU A 108 -11.16 -2.71 -22.12
N ILE A 109 -11.30 -3.80 -21.36
CA ILE A 109 -11.89 -3.78 -20.02
C ILE A 109 -10.99 -4.47 -19.00
N MET A 110 -10.59 -3.67 -18.00
CA MET A 110 -9.82 -4.09 -16.84
C MET A 110 -10.62 -3.77 -15.57
N GLN A 111 -10.57 -4.67 -14.59
CA GLN A 111 -11.13 -4.48 -13.25
C GLN A 111 -10.01 -4.51 -12.22
N ILE A 112 -10.11 -3.65 -11.21
CA ILE A 112 -9.19 -3.61 -10.08
C ILE A 112 -9.99 -3.84 -8.80
N TYR A 113 -9.60 -4.84 -8.03
CA TYR A 113 -10.14 -5.13 -6.70
C TYR A 113 -9.11 -4.75 -5.67
N VAL A 114 -9.52 -3.94 -4.69
CA VAL A 114 -8.64 -3.40 -3.66
C VAL A 114 -9.22 -3.68 -2.29
N GLN A 115 -8.37 -4.19 -1.41
CA GLN A 115 -8.66 -4.33 0.01
C GLN A 115 -7.53 -3.71 0.83
N VAL A 116 -7.89 -2.93 1.83
CA VAL A 116 -6.95 -2.43 2.83
C VAL A 116 -7.32 -3.03 4.17
N MET A 117 -6.34 -3.67 4.80
CA MET A 117 -6.48 -4.32 6.10
C MET A 117 -5.72 -3.52 7.14
N ASP A 118 -6.33 -3.32 8.31
CA ASP A 118 -5.61 -2.96 9.53
C ASP A 118 -4.80 -4.18 9.96
N VAL A 119 -3.49 -4.03 10.02
CA VAL A 119 -2.55 -5.13 10.28
C VAL A 119 -2.66 -5.62 11.73
N ARG A 120 -2.87 -4.70 12.68
CA ARG A 120 -2.92 -5.01 14.11
C ARG A 120 -4.24 -5.69 14.49
N GLU A 121 -5.35 -5.16 14.00
CA GLU A 121 -6.70 -5.65 14.30
C GLU A 121 -7.12 -6.79 13.36
N SER A 122 -6.35 -7.04 12.29
CA SER A 122 -6.70 -8.01 11.23
C SER A 122 -8.10 -7.76 10.66
N ARG A 123 -8.44 -6.49 10.46
CA ARG A 123 -9.78 -6.02 10.07
C ARG A 123 -9.75 -5.32 8.71
N LEU A 124 -10.77 -5.54 7.90
CA LEU A 124 -10.97 -4.79 6.66
C LEU A 124 -11.28 -3.32 6.98
N VAL A 125 -10.45 -2.40 6.49
CA VAL A 125 -10.62 -0.95 6.59
C VAL A 125 -11.34 -0.41 5.35
N LEU A 126 -10.92 -0.89 4.18
CA LEU A 126 -11.41 -0.40 2.89
C LEU A 126 -11.57 -1.54 1.91
N ARG A 127 -12.68 -1.52 1.15
CA ARG A 127 -12.83 -2.28 -0.09
C ARG A 127 -13.24 -1.35 -1.22
N ARG A 128 -12.59 -1.48 -2.37
CA ARG A 128 -12.91 -0.73 -3.58
C ARG A 128 -12.81 -1.63 -4.80
N ASP A 129 -13.81 -1.51 -5.66
CA ASP A 129 -13.86 -2.19 -6.94
C ASP A 129 -13.90 -1.10 -8.01
N LEU A 130 -12.89 -1.08 -8.86
CA LEU A 130 -12.71 -0.08 -9.91
C LEU A 130 -12.70 -0.77 -11.27
N SER A 131 -13.00 -0.01 -12.32
CA SER A 131 -12.75 -0.47 -13.69
C SER A 131 -12.11 0.65 -14.47
N PHE A 132 -11.23 0.28 -15.40
CA PHE A 132 -10.66 1.21 -16.37
C PHE A 132 -10.65 0.58 -17.75
N ARG A 133 -10.47 1.44 -18.76
CA ARG A 133 -10.55 1.03 -20.16
C ARG A 133 -9.22 1.17 -20.88
N GLY A 134 -8.91 0.18 -21.69
CA GLY A 134 -7.70 0.11 -22.51
C GLY A 134 -6.53 -0.57 -21.80
N ASP A 135 -5.96 -1.58 -22.45
CA ASP A 135 -4.78 -2.30 -22.00
C ASP A 135 -3.50 -1.69 -22.60
N ASN A 136 -3.18 -0.47 -22.15
CA ASN A 136 -1.98 0.26 -22.53
C ASN A 136 -1.42 1.06 -21.33
N ASP A 137 -0.17 1.49 -21.44
CA ASP A 137 0.59 2.05 -20.32
C ASP A 137 -0.04 3.33 -19.75
N GLU A 138 -0.65 4.18 -20.60
CA GLU A 138 -1.30 5.41 -20.16
C GLU A 138 -2.59 5.12 -19.39
N SER A 139 -3.41 4.18 -19.88
CA SER A 139 -4.62 3.74 -19.18
C SER A 139 -4.30 3.14 -17.80
N TRP A 140 -3.27 2.29 -17.73
CA TRP A 140 -2.80 1.70 -16.47
C TRP A 140 -2.24 2.76 -15.51
N ARG A 141 -1.47 3.73 -16.02
CA ARG A 141 -0.97 4.85 -15.21
C ARG A 141 -2.10 5.67 -14.62
N ARG A 142 -3.10 6.05 -15.43
CA ARG A 142 -4.26 6.82 -14.94
C ARG A 142 -5.04 6.05 -13.87
N ALA A 143 -5.24 4.75 -14.08
CA ALA A 143 -5.91 3.90 -13.10
C ALA A 143 -5.13 3.84 -11.78
N ALA A 144 -3.79 3.69 -11.85
CA ALA A 144 -2.94 3.67 -10.67
C ALA A 144 -2.97 5.00 -9.89
N ARG A 145 -2.91 6.15 -10.58
CA ARG A 145 -3.03 7.48 -9.96
C ARG A 145 -4.38 7.70 -9.29
N PHE A 146 -5.45 7.31 -9.99
CA PHE A 146 -6.79 7.39 -9.41
C PHE A 146 -6.90 6.51 -8.16
N LEU A 147 -6.34 5.31 -8.18
CA LEU A 147 -6.30 4.46 -7.00
C LEU A 147 -5.46 5.08 -5.86
N ALA A 148 -4.33 5.70 -6.16
CA ALA A 148 -3.49 6.38 -5.17
C ALA A 148 -4.25 7.51 -4.46
N ASP A 149 -5.03 8.30 -5.20
CA ASP A 149 -5.90 9.35 -4.65
C ASP A 149 -7.01 8.77 -3.76
N VAL A 150 -7.67 7.68 -4.21
CA VAL A 150 -8.68 6.98 -3.42
C VAL A 150 -8.10 6.44 -2.11
N LEU A 151 -6.91 5.83 -2.15
CA LEU A 151 -6.22 5.30 -0.98
C LEU A 151 -5.82 6.43 -0.02
N THR A 152 -5.26 7.51 -0.56
CA THR A 152 -4.85 8.69 0.21
C THR A 152 -6.03 9.29 0.96
N THR A 153 -7.13 9.50 0.25
CA THR A 153 -8.35 10.09 0.83
C THR A 153 -8.99 9.15 1.85
N SER A 154 -8.99 7.85 1.60
CA SER A 154 -9.67 6.86 2.46
C SER A 154 -8.90 6.50 3.72
N LEU A 155 -7.56 6.61 3.69
CA LEU A 155 -6.68 6.29 4.81
C LEU A 155 -6.20 7.53 5.58
N ALA A 156 -6.59 8.73 5.14
CA ALA A 156 -6.30 9.96 5.86
C ALA A 156 -6.84 9.88 7.31
N PRO A 157 -6.08 10.38 8.30
CA PRO A 157 -6.57 10.49 9.67
C PRO A 157 -7.88 11.26 9.69
N GLN A 158 -8.91 10.69 10.32
CA GLN A 158 -10.18 11.39 10.48
C GLN A 158 -10.00 12.51 11.52
N PRO A 159 -10.51 13.73 11.29
CA PRO A 159 -10.52 14.76 12.32
C PRO A 159 -11.37 14.27 13.51
N GLU A 160 -10.81 14.37 14.72
CA GLU A 160 -11.52 14.10 15.99
C GLU A 160 -12.73 15.02 16.19
#